data_AF-A0A1C5KZR8-F1
#
_entry.id   AF-A0A1C5KZR8-F1
#
_cell.length_a   1.000
_cell.length_b   1.000
_cell.length_c   1.000
_cell.angle_alpha   90.00
_cell.angle_beta   90.00
_cell.angle_gamma   90.00
#
_symmetry.space_group_name_H-M   'P 1'
#
loop_
_entity.id
_entity.type
_entity.pdbx_description
1 polymer ?
#
loop_
_entity_poly.entity_id
_entity_poly.type
_entity_poly.pdbx_seq_one_letter_code
_entity_poly.pdbx_strand_id
1 'polypeptide(L)'
;MNNTRRKNIKQTIDRFCSIRKKLEELMSEVESVKSDVEDIQWEEEEYRDNMPENLQGSERYDKADSACTSLSDAVDSLDDMIGAIGALDFDFDDVTTCLEEAME
;
A
#
# COMPACT_ATOMS: atom_id res chain seq x y z
N MET A 1 -7.13 12.92 40.64
CA MET A 1 -8.04 12.71 39.49
C MET A 1 -7.58 13.41 38.22
N ASN A 2 -7.12 14.67 38.26
CA ASN A 2 -6.63 15.38 37.07
C ASN A 2 -5.40 14.69 36.42
N ASN A 3 -4.45 14.19 37.22
CA ASN A 3 -3.30 13.43 36.70
C ASN A 3 -3.67 12.11 36.00
N THR A 4 -4.72 11.41 36.45
CA THR A 4 -5.20 10.19 35.79
C THR A 4 -5.86 10.51 34.46
N ARG A 5 -6.65 11.58 34.40
CA ARG A 5 -7.26 12.09 33.15
C ARG A 5 -6.19 12.48 32.14
N ARG A 6 -5.25 13.34 32.53
CA ARG A 6 -4.13 13.79 31.69
C ARG A 6 -3.27 12.62 31.18
N LYS A 7 -3.01 11.61 32.03
CA LYS A 7 -2.31 10.39 31.61
C LYS A 7 -3.06 9.61 30.53
N ASN A 8 -4.38 9.43 30.69
CA ASN A 8 -5.19 8.70 29.71
C ASN A 8 -5.27 9.45 28.38
N ILE A 9 -5.42 10.78 28.41
CA ILE A 9 -5.44 11.60 27.17
C ILE A 9 -4.10 11.48 26.44
N LYS A 10 -2.98 11.60 27.16
CA LYS A 10 -1.65 11.40 26.57
C LYS A 10 -1.51 10.02 25.91
N GLN A 11 -1.97 8.95 26.57
CA GLN A 11 -1.95 7.60 25.99
C GLN A 11 -2.79 7.50 24.72
N THR A 12 -3.91 8.21 24.63
CA THR A 12 -4.73 8.27 23.41
C THR A 12 -4.00 9.01 22.29
N ILE A 13 -3.36 10.14 22.58
CA ILE A 13 -2.53 10.89 21.61
C ILE A 13 -1.41 9.98 21.09
N ASP A 14 -0.64 9.35 21.98
CA ASP A 14 0.48 8.46 21.61
C ASP A 14 0.01 7.31 20.69
N ARG A 15 -1.17 6.74 20.97
CA ARG A 15 -1.79 5.71 20.13
C ARG A 15 -2.17 6.24 18.76
N PHE A 16 -2.72 7.44 18.69
CA PHE A 16 -3.17 8.06 17.44
C PHE A 16 -1.97 8.43 16.54
N CYS A 17 -0.91 9.01 17.11
CA CYS A 17 0.35 9.24 16.41
C CYS A 17 0.98 7.93 15.88
N SER A 18 0.87 6.84 16.66
CA SER A 18 1.35 5.53 16.22
C SER A 18 0.54 4.97 15.05
N ILE A 19 -0.77 5.25 14.97
CA ILE A 19 -1.61 4.84 13.84
C ILE A 19 -1.19 5.57 12.57
N ARG A 20 -0.99 6.89 12.65
CA ARG A 20 -0.49 7.69 11.52
C ARG A 20 0.81 7.13 10.97
N LYS A 21 1.80 6.89 11.83
CA LYS A 21 3.09 6.33 11.42
C LYS A 21 2.95 4.97 10.72
N LYS A 22 2.08 4.10 11.24
CA LYS A 22 1.81 2.79 10.61
C LYS A 22 1.13 2.91 9.24
N LEU A 23 0.29 3.91 9.04
CA LEU A 23 -0.32 4.18 7.73
C LEU A 23 0.73 4.67 6.72
N GLU A 24 1.62 5.57 7.15
CA GLU A 24 2.75 6.03 6.33
C GLU A 24 3.70 4.87 5.98
N GLU A 25 4.02 4.00 6.96
CA GLU A 25 4.83 2.79 6.73
C GLU A 25 4.13 1.82 5.77
N LEU A 26 2.82 1.57 5.96
CA LEU A 26 2.04 0.72 5.07
C LEU A 26 2.01 1.26 3.64
N MET A 27 1.86 2.58 3.45
CA MET A 27 1.88 3.19 2.12
C MET A 27 3.22 2.93 1.42
N SER A 28 4.34 3.14 2.14
CA SER A 28 5.67 2.86 1.59
C SER A 28 5.88 1.36 1.29
N GLU A 29 5.34 0.46 2.11
CA GLU A 29 5.42 -0.98 1.86
C GLU A 29 4.61 -1.38 0.63
N VAL A 30 3.39 -0.84 0.47
CA VAL A 30 2.54 -1.13 -0.71
C VAL A 30 3.18 -0.59 -1.99
N GLU A 31 3.78 0.61 -1.95
CA GLU A 31 4.55 1.15 -3.09
C GLU A 31 5.75 0.27 -3.44
N SER A 32 6.47 -0.24 -2.44
CA SER A 32 7.59 -1.16 -2.66
C SER A 32 7.12 -2.47 -3.31
N VAL A 33 6.03 -3.06 -2.82
CA VAL A 33 5.46 -4.28 -3.39
C VAL A 33 4.99 -4.04 -4.83
N LYS A 34 4.40 -2.88 -5.12
CA LYS A 34 4.02 -2.51 -6.49
C LYS A 34 5.23 -2.50 -7.40
N SER A 35 6.32 -1.85 -6.99
CA SER A 35 7.58 -1.83 -7.77
C SER A 35 8.12 -3.24 -8.02
N ASP A 36 8.10 -4.11 -7.00
CA ASP A 36 8.54 -5.50 -7.17
C ASP A 36 7.67 -6.26 -8.19
N VAL A 37 6.35 -6.02 -8.18
CA VAL A 37 5.42 -6.65 -9.14
C VAL A 37 5.63 -6.12 -10.56
N GLU A 38 5.87 -4.81 -10.73
CA GLU A 38 6.18 -4.20 -12.03
C GLU A 38 7.49 -4.77 -12.61
N ASP A 39 8.52 -4.97 -11.78
CA ASP A 39 9.78 -5.59 -12.19
C ASP A 39 9.57 -7.04 -12.65
N ILE A 40 8.79 -7.84 -11.91
CA ILE A 40 8.45 -9.22 -12.28
C ILE A 40 7.61 -9.24 -13.57
N GLN A 41 6.67 -8.30 -13.73
CA GLN A 41 5.87 -8.18 -14.94
C GLN A 41 6.75 -7.92 -16.15
N TRP A 42 7.71 -7.01 -16.03
CA TRP A 42 8.65 -6.71 -17.09
C TRP A 42 9.49 -7.93 -17.49
N GLU A 43 9.99 -8.71 -16.52
CA GLU A 43 10.71 -9.96 -16.78
C GLU A 43 9.83 -11.00 -17.51
N GLU A 44 8.56 -11.14 -17.11
CA GLU A 44 7.63 -12.09 -17.72
C GLU A 44 7.24 -11.66 -19.14
N GLU A 45 7.03 -10.36 -19.38
CA GLU A 45 6.79 -9.80 -20.71
C GLU A 45 7.99 -10.00 -21.64
N GLU A 46 9.21 -9.75 -21.14
CA GLU A 46 10.45 -10.01 -21.89
C GLU A 46 10.58 -11.50 -22.24
N TYR A 47 10.27 -12.40 -21.30
CA TYR A 47 10.27 -13.84 -21.54
C TYR A 47 9.23 -14.26 -22.60
N ARG A 48 8.01 -13.70 -22.53
CA ARG A 48 6.95 -13.97 -23.52
C ARG A 48 7.33 -13.47 -24.90
N ASP A 49 7.86 -12.26 -25.00
CA ASP A 49 8.18 -11.60 -26.27
C ASP A 49 9.39 -12.25 -26.95
N ASN A 50 10.33 -12.80 -26.17
CA ASN A 50 11.47 -13.56 -26.67
C ASN A 50 11.13 -15.03 -27.01
N MET A 51 9.89 -15.51 -26.78
CA MET A 51 9.53 -16.87 -27.17
C MET A 51 9.50 -17.04 -28.70
N PRO A 52 10.07 -18.15 -29.21
CA PRO A 52 10.10 -18.39 -30.64
C PRO A 52 8.68 -18.56 -31.20
N GLU A 53 8.47 -18.05 -32.40
CA GLU A 53 7.15 -17.95 -33.05
C GLU A 53 6.42 -19.30 -33.19
N ASN A 54 7.17 -20.40 -33.29
CA ASN A 54 6.61 -21.75 -33.34
C ASN A 54 6.00 -22.24 -32.00
N LEU A 55 6.25 -21.54 -30.89
CA LEU A 55 5.66 -21.78 -29.59
C LEU A 55 4.50 -20.82 -29.27
N GLN A 56 4.25 -19.81 -30.12
CA GLN A 56 3.09 -18.94 -29.97
C GLN A 56 1.80 -19.75 -30.18
N GLY A 57 0.81 -19.53 -29.31
CA GLY A 57 -0.42 -20.34 -29.27
C GLY A 57 -0.22 -21.77 -28.73
N SER A 58 0.94 -22.07 -28.14
CA SER A 58 1.10 -23.26 -27.30
C SER A 58 0.61 -22.99 -25.88
N GLU A 59 0.28 -24.05 -25.14
CA GLU A 59 -0.10 -23.95 -23.72
C GLU A 59 0.96 -23.22 -22.87
N ARG A 60 2.23 -23.25 -23.28
CA ARG A 60 3.31 -22.54 -22.61
C ARG A 60 3.25 -21.03 -22.85
N TYR A 61 2.89 -20.62 -24.06
CA TYR A 61 2.68 -19.20 -24.39
C TYR A 61 1.44 -18.67 -23.67
N ASP A 62 0.33 -19.42 -23.71
CA ASP A 62 -0.91 -19.03 -23.04
C ASP A 62 -0.74 -18.84 -21.52
N LYS A 63 0.14 -19.65 -20.89
CA LYS A 63 0.50 -19.50 -19.48
C LYS A 63 1.29 -18.22 -19.21
N ALA A 64 2.26 -17.89 -20.05
CA ALA A 64 3.02 -16.64 -19.92
C ALA A 64 2.11 -15.42 -20.12
N ASP A 65 1.23 -15.46 -21.12
CA ASP A 65 0.29 -14.38 -21.39
C ASP A 65 -0.74 -14.20 -20.24
N SER A 66 -1.20 -15.30 -19.67
CA SER A 66 -2.05 -15.29 -18.47
C SER A 66 -1.31 -14.75 -17.25
N ALA A 67 -0.01 -15.03 -17.11
CA ALA A 67 0.82 -14.52 -16.03
C ALA A 67 1.00 -13.00 -16.16
N CYS A 68 1.33 -12.48 -17.34
CA CYS A 68 1.38 -11.04 -17.62
C CYS A 68 0.06 -10.35 -17.28
N THR A 69 -1.07 -10.92 -17.70
CA THR A 69 -2.40 -10.37 -17.38
C THR A 69 -2.64 -10.34 -15.87
N SER A 70 -2.32 -11.44 -15.16
CA SER A 70 -2.52 -11.52 -13.70
C SER A 70 -1.63 -10.54 -12.94
N LEU A 71 -0.42 -10.28 -13.42
CA LEU A 71 0.50 -9.30 -12.83
C LEU A 71 0.00 -7.88 -13.06
N SER A 72 -0.49 -7.56 -14.26
CA SER A 72 -1.13 -6.27 -14.55
C SER A 72 -2.34 -6.02 -13.63
N ASP A 73 -3.22 -7.01 -13.46
CA ASP A 73 -4.37 -6.93 -12.55
C ASP A 73 -3.93 -6.69 -11.09
N ALA A 74 -2.79 -7.27 -10.68
CA ALA A 74 -2.22 -7.07 -9.35
C ALA A 74 -1.67 -5.64 -9.17
N VAL A 75 -0.98 -5.09 -10.18
CA VAL A 75 -0.52 -3.69 -10.17
C VAL A 75 -1.70 -2.73 -10.06
N ASP A 76 -2.75 -2.92 -10.86
CA ASP A 76 -3.97 -2.09 -10.80
C ASP A 76 -4.61 -2.15 -9.41
N SER A 77 -4.69 -3.34 -8.80
CA SER A 77 -5.22 -3.53 -7.45
C SER A 77 -4.37 -2.83 -6.38
N LEU A 78 -3.03 -2.79 -6.55
CA LEU A 78 -2.13 -2.08 -5.65
C LEU A 78 -2.25 -0.57 -5.81
N ASP A 79 -2.42 -0.06 -7.03
CA ASP A 79 -2.69 1.35 -7.29
C ASP A 79 -4.01 1.81 -6.65
N ASP A 80 -5.07 1.00 -6.74
CA ASP A 80 -6.33 1.25 -6.05
C ASP A 80 -6.13 1.31 -4.53
N MET A 81 -5.30 0.45 -3.94
CA MET A 81 -4.99 0.49 -2.51
C MET A 81 -4.20 1.75 -2.13
N ILE A 82 -3.18 2.13 -2.92
CA ILE A 82 -2.41 3.37 -2.70
C ILE A 82 -3.34 4.58 -2.77
N GLY A 83 -4.20 4.63 -3.80
CA GLY A 83 -5.19 5.69 -3.95
C GLY A 83 -6.17 5.75 -2.78
N ALA A 84 -6.66 4.60 -2.32
CA ALA A 84 -7.56 4.52 -1.17
C ALA A 84 -6.88 5.00 0.13
N ILE A 85 -5.62 4.63 0.38
CA ILE A 85 -4.86 5.07 1.56
C ILE A 85 -4.51 6.56 1.45
N GLY A 86 -4.06 7.03 0.29
CA GLY A 86 -3.71 8.44 0.06
C GLY A 86 -4.92 9.39 0.11
N ALA A 87 -6.10 8.90 -0.26
CA ALA A 87 -7.35 9.66 -0.15
C ALA A 87 -7.86 9.77 1.30
N LEU A 88 -7.25 9.08 2.26
CA LEU A 88 -7.51 9.26 3.68
C LEU A 88 -6.86 10.58 4.15
N ASP A 89 -7.43 11.70 3.72
CA ASP A 89 -7.16 13.03 4.27
C ASP A 89 -7.79 13.11 5.68
N PHE A 90 -7.20 12.35 6.61
CA PHE A 90 -7.54 12.45 8.01
C PHE A 90 -6.80 13.64 8.58
N ASP A 91 -7.56 14.56 9.17
CA ASP A 91 -7.01 15.66 9.94
C ASP A 91 -6.47 15.14 11.29
N PHE A 92 -5.33 14.44 11.21
CA PHE A 92 -4.65 13.89 12.37
C PHE A 92 -4.24 15.03 13.31
N ASP A 93 -3.88 16.17 12.74
CA ASP A 93 -3.39 17.33 13.47
C ASP A 93 -4.52 17.97 14.28
N ASP A 94 -5.73 18.12 13.73
CA ASP A 94 -6.92 18.58 14.45
C ASP A 94 -7.27 17.69 15.66
N VAL A 95 -7.26 16.37 15.47
CA VAL A 95 -7.60 15.43 16.55
C VAL A 95 -6.56 15.50 17.67
N THR A 96 -5.26 15.56 17.33
CA THR A 96 -4.21 15.72 18.35
C THR A 96 -4.31 17.05 19.08
N THR A 97 -4.54 18.14 18.34
CA THR A 97 -4.71 19.49 18.90
C THR A 97 -5.88 19.55 19.89
N CYS A 98 -7.05 19.02 19.51
CA CYS A 98 -8.22 18.94 20.40
C CYS A 98 -7.93 18.17 21.70
N LEU A 99 -7.16 17.08 21.62
CA LEU A 99 -6.80 16.28 22.79
C LEU A 99 -5.77 16.99 23.67
N GLU A 100 -4.82 17.71 23.08
CA GLU A 100 -3.83 18.51 23.80
C GLU A 100 -4.49 19.67 24.56
N GLU A 101 -5.43 20.39 23.94
CA GLU A 101 -6.22 21.42 24.61
C GLU A 101 -7.01 20.86 25.80
N ALA A 102 -7.55 19.63 25.69
CA ALA A 102 -8.25 18.96 26.79
C ALA A 102 -7.31 18.53 27.95
N MET A 103 -6.00 18.53 27.73
CA MET A 103 -4.99 18.27 28.77
C MET A 103 -4.69 19.50 29.63
N GLU A 104 -4.82 20.71 29.09
CA GLU A 104 -4.65 21.96 29.86
C GLU A 104 -5.63 22.02 31.06
#